data_AF-A0A066RHF1-F1
#
_entry.id   AF-A0A066RHF1-F1
#
_cell.length_a   1.000
_cell.length_b   1.000
_cell.length_c   1.000
_cell.angle_alpha   90.00
_cell.angle_beta   90.00
_cell.angle_gamma   90.00
#
_symmetry.space_group_name_H-M   'P 1'
#
loop_
_entity.id
_entity.type
_entity.pdbx_description
1 polymer ?
#
loop_
_entity_poly.entity_id
_entity_poly.type
_entity_poly.pdbx_seq_one_letter_code
_entity_poly.pdbx_strand_id
1 'polypeptide(L)'
;MGNTAEKLNHSRPAKDSIAYCHELFGCKSSLGLSYDNLAEDVKRTLCFSAGLKQRHVDMKLHEMTDLERVELHRSINTLADALKPFAHKAFRDFQ
;
A
#
# COMPACT_ATOMS: atom_id res chain seq x y z
N MET A 1 -31.27 -43.50 10.37
CA MET A 1 -29.81 -43.67 10.46
C MET A 1 -29.19 -42.69 9.44
N GLY A 2 -28.41 -41.67 9.73
CA GLY A 2 -27.89 -41.04 10.95
C GLY A 2 -27.15 -39.76 10.48
N ASN A 3 -27.28 -38.68 11.26
CA ASN A 3 -26.51 -37.43 11.32
C ASN A 3 -25.75 -36.88 10.10
N THR A 4 -26.00 -35.62 9.78
CA THR A 4 -24.94 -34.62 9.49
C THR A 4 -25.46 -33.18 9.59
N ALA A 5 -26.04 -32.83 10.74
CA ALA A 5 -26.27 -31.43 11.12
C ALA A 5 -25.04 -30.88 11.88
N GLU A 6 -23.85 -31.06 11.31
CA GLU A 6 -22.61 -30.48 11.84
C GLU A 6 -21.70 -30.14 10.67
N LYS A 7 -21.47 -28.84 10.47
CA LYS A 7 -20.42 -28.15 9.68
C LYS A 7 -21.06 -26.89 9.05
N LEU A 8 -20.68 -25.64 9.34
CA LEU A 8 -19.43 -25.09 9.84
C LEU A 8 -19.69 -23.73 10.52
N ASN A 9 -19.68 -23.67 11.85
CA ASN A 9 -19.21 -22.47 12.56
C ASN A 9 -17.71 -22.63 12.75
N HIS A 10 -16.95 -22.60 11.65
CA HIS A 10 -15.51 -22.43 11.73
C HIS A 10 -15.26 -20.92 11.72
N SER A 11 -15.24 -20.31 12.91
CA SER A 11 -14.60 -19.01 13.06
C SER A 11 -13.16 -19.19 12.58
N ARG A 12 -12.89 -18.79 11.33
CA ARG A 12 -11.56 -18.89 10.76
C ARG A 12 -10.62 -18.14 11.70
N PRO A 13 -9.47 -18.71 12.10
CA PRO A 13 -8.46 -18.00 12.87
C PRO A 13 -8.26 -16.59 12.32
N ALA A 14 -8.09 -15.58 13.18
CA ALA A 14 -8.00 -14.18 12.75
C ALA A 14 -6.96 -13.97 11.64
N LYS A 15 -5.86 -14.73 11.69
CA LYS A 15 -4.83 -14.78 10.65
C LYS A 15 -5.37 -15.20 9.28
N ASP A 16 -6.22 -16.22 9.24
CA ASP A 16 -6.81 -16.75 8.01
C ASP A 16 -7.91 -15.83 7.49
N SER A 17 -8.63 -15.15 8.38
CA SER A 17 -9.59 -14.09 8.02
C SER A 17 -8.89 -12.87 7.41
N ILE A 18 -7.77 -12.44 8.00
CA ILE A 18 -6.95 -11.34 7.47
C ILE A 18 -6.34 -11.73 6.12
N ALA A 19 -5.78 -12.94 5.99
CA ALA A 19 -5.26 -13.45 4.73
C ALA A 19 -6.34 -13.51 3.65
N TYR A 20 -7.55 -13.95 4.00
CA TYR A 20 -8.70 -13.96 3.10
C TYR A 20 -9.16 -12.56 2.69
N CYS A 21 -9.17 -11.59 3.61
CA CYS A 21 -9.43 -10.19 3.26
C CYS A 21 -8.35 -9.62 2.34
N HIS A 22 -7.08 -9.90 2.63
CA HIS A 22 -5.95 -9.53 1.79
C HIS A 22 -6.06 -10.13 0.38
N GLU A 23 -6.49 -11.39 0.28
CA GLU A 23 -6.75 -12.07 -0.99
C GLU A 23 -7.94 -11.47 -1.75
N LEU A 24 -9.06 -11.18 -1.06
CA LEU A 24 -10.26 -10.54 -1.63
C LEU A 24 -9.97 -9.16 -2.23
N PHE A 25 -9.14 -8.35 -1.57
CA PHE A 25 -8.76 -7.02 -2.07
C PHE A 25 -7.49 -7.05 -2.93
N GLY A 26 -6.91 -8.24 -3.17
CA GLY A 26 -5.68 -8.40 -3.93
C GLY A 26 -4.50 -7.61 -3.35
N CYS A 27 -4.42 -7.47 -2.03
CA CYS A 27 -3.44 -6.67 -1.32
C CYS A 27 -2.80 -7.52 -0.21
N LYS A 28 -1.47 -7.72 -0.26
CA LYS A 28 -0.76 -8.52 0.76
C LYS A 28 -0.57 -7.82 2.12
N SER A 29 -0.87 -6.51 2.19
CA SER A 29 -0.74 -5.71 3.42
C SER A 29 -1.68 -4.50 3.39
N SER A 30 -2.00 -3.96 4.59
CA SER A 30 -2.75 -2.71 4.74
C SER A 30 -2.03 -1.53 4.07
N LEU A 31 -0.70 -1.48 4.15
CA LEU A 31 0.11 -0.46 3.47
C LEU A 31 0.02 -0.60 1.94
N GLY A 32 -0.01 -1.83 1.43
CA GLY A 32 -0.26 -2.08 0.01
C GLY A 32 -1.60 -1.53 -0.45
N LEU A 33 -2.65 -1.74 0.35
CA LEU A 33 -3.97 -1.16 0.07
C LEU A 33 -3.95 0.38 0.08
N SER A 34 -3.26 0.99 1.06
CA SER A 34 -3.11 2.46 1.10
C SER A 34 -2.37 2.98 -0.11
N TYR A 35 -1.27 2.32 -0.52
CA TYR A 35 -0.50 2.68 -1.71
C TYR A 35 -1.35 2.53 -2.97
N ASP A 36 -2.04 1.40 -3.13
CA ASP A 36 -2.83 1.08 -4.31
C ASP A 36 -4.01 2.06 -4.50
N ASN A 37 -4.50 2.69 -3.42
CA ASN A 37 -5.55 3.71 -3.45
C ASN A 37 -5.04 5.16 -3.53
N LEU A 38 -3.73 5.40 -3.58
CA LEU A 38 -3.19 6.75 -3.80
C LEU A 38 -3.63 7.29 -5.16
N ALA A 39 -3.87 8.60 -5.23
CA ALA A 39 -4.11 9.29 -6.47
C ALA A 39 -2.90 9.14 -7.43
N GLU A 40 -3.18 9.09 -8.73
CA GLU A 40 -2.19 8.75 -9.75
C GLU A 40 -1.03 9.76 -9.80
N ASP A 41 -1.31 11.04 -9.58
CA ASP A 41 -0.33 12.13 -9.47
C ASP A 41 0.65 11.92 -8.30
N VAL A 42 0.13 11.48 -7.15
CA VAL A 42 0.93 11.13 -5.98
C VAL A 42 1.78 9.89 -6.27
N LYS A 43 1.19 8.83 -6.84
CA LYS A 43 1.94 7.61 -7.22
C LYS A 43 3.07 7.94 -8.20
N ARG A 44 2.78 8.75 -9.23
CA ARG A 44 3.76 9.19 -10.22
C ARG A 44 4.92 9.93 -9.55
N THR A 45 4.63 10.82 -8.61
CA THR A 45 5.65 11.57 -7.86
C THR A 45 6.54 10.62 -7.05
N LEU A 46 5.94 9.68 -6.31
CA LEU A 46 6.66 8.71 -5.50
C LEU A 46 7.50 7.73 -6.35
N CYS A 47 6.95 7.24 -7.46
CA CYS A 47 7.68 6.38 -8.38
C CYS A 47 8.86 7.13 -9.01
N PHE A 48 8.64 8.37 -9.45
CA PHE A 48 9.69 9.20 -10.03
C PHE A 48 10.81 9.49 -9.04
N SER A 49 10.47 9.87 -7.80
CA SER A 49 11.46 10.14 -6.75
C SER A 49 12.24 8.89 -6.32
N ALA A 50 11.69 7.69 -6.55
CA ALA A 50 12.34 6.41 -6.32
C ALA A 50 13.15 5.90 -7.52
N GLY A 51 13.25 6.67 -8.62
CA GLY A 51 13.92 6.24 -9.85
C GLY A 51 13.18 5.14 -10.61
N LEU A 52 11.90 4.92 -10.28
CA LEU A 52 11.05 3.93 -10.94
C LEU A 52 10.45 4.51 -12.22
N LYS A 53 10.26 3.63 -13.22
CA LYS A 53 9.65 3.97 -14.51
C LYS A 53 8.14 4.15 -14.43
N GLN A 54 7.56 4.83 -15.42
CA GLN A 54 6.10 5.06 -15.54
C GLN A 54 5.26 3.78 -15.40
N ARG A 55 5.74 2.63 -15.89
CA ARG A 55 5.05 1.34 -15.76
C ARG A 55 4.71 0.95 -14.31
N HIS A 56 5.48 1.43 -13.33
CA HIS A 56 5.26 1.10 -11.93
C HIS A 56 4.16 1.95 -11.28
N VAL A 57 3.69 3.01 -11.95
CA VAL A 57 2.58 3.85 -11.48
C VAL A 57 1.26 3.07 -11.51
N ASP A 58 1.09 2.23 -12.53
CA ASP A 58 -0.12 1.41 -12.72
C ASP A 58 -0.03 0.06 -12.00
N MET A 59 1.16 -0.29 -11.48
CA MET A 59 1.39 -1.53 -10.74
C MET A 59 0.94 -1.40 -9.28
N LYS A 60 0.40 -2.50 -8.75
CA LYS A 60 0.14 -2.63 -7.32
C LYS A 60 1.44 -2.82 -6.56
N LEU A 61 1.47 -2.41 -5.28
CA LEU A 61 2.67 -2.52 -4.47
C LEU A 61 3.20 -3.96 -4.39
N HIS A 62 2.31 -4.95 -4.39
CA HIS A 62 2.67 -6.37 -4.29
C HIS A 62 3.20 -6.97 -5.61
N GLU A 63 3.06 -6.27 -6.73
CA GLU A 63 3.57 -6.67 -8.05
C GLU A 63 5.00 -6.17 -8.27
N MET A 64 5.43 -5.14 -7.53
CA MET A 64 6.80 -4.65 -7.54
C MET A 64 7.76 -5.68 -6.95
N THR A 65 8.98 -5.72 -7.46
CA THR A 65 10.09 -6.50 -6.91
C THR A 65 10.51 -5.95 -5.54
N ASP A 66 11.20 -6.77 -4.74
CA ASP A 66 11.67 -6.34 -3.43
C ASP A 66 12.66 -5.16 -3.53
N LEU A 67 13.49 -5.11 -4.57
CA LEU A 67 14.40 -3.98 -4.82
C LEU A 67 13.61 -2.69 -5.11
N GLU A 68 12.59 -2.76 -5.95
CA GLU A 68 11.74 -1.60 -6.27
C GLU A 68 10.98 -1.10 -5.04
N ARG A 69 10.50 -2.01 -4.18
CA ARG A 69 9.86 -1.64 -2.91
C ARG A 69 10.85 -0.98 -1.94
N VAL A 70 12.11 -1.42 -1.90
CA VAL A 70 13.15 -0.80 -1.06
C VAL A 70 13.44 0.63 -1.52
N GLU A 71 13.60 0.85 -2.82
CA GLU A 71 13.84 2.20 -3.36
C GLU A 71 12.62 3.12 -3.15
N LEU A 72 11.41 2.59 -3.34
CA LEU A 72 10.17 3.30 -3.02
C LEU A 72 10.10 3.68 -1.54
N HIS A 73 10.38 2.73 -0.64
CA HIS A 73 10.38 2.96 0.80
C HIS A 73 11.42 4.03 1.22
N ARG A 74 12.64 3.96 0.68
CA ARG A 74 13.67 4.97 0.93
C ARG A 74 13.20 6.36 0.48
N SER A 75 12.67 6.44 -0.74
CA SER A 75 12.21 7.69 -1.33
C SER A 75 11.06 8.33 -0.56
N ILE A 76 10.06 7.54 -0.15
CA ILE A 76 8.95 8.00 0.68
C ILE A 76 9.45 8.62 1.99
N ASN A 77 10.38 7.95 2.69
CA ASN A 77 10.90 8.47 3.95
C ASN A 77 11.72 9.75 3.75
N THR A 78 12.56 9.81 2.72
CA THR A 78 13.30 11.02 2.36
C THR A 78 12.36 12.19 2.08
N LEU A 79 11.28 11.97 1.32
CA LEU A 79 10.28 13.00 1.05
C LEU A 79 9.50 13.39 2.31
N ALA A 80 9.10 12.43 3.15
CA ALA A 80 8.37 12.72 4.39
C ALA A 80 9.17 13.64 5.31
N ASP A 81 10.46 13.38 5.49
CA ASP A 81 11.34 14.21 6.31
C ASP A 81 11.60 15.58 5.68
N ALA A 82 11.85 15.62 4.37
CA ALA A 82 12.13 16.86 3.64
C ALA A 82 10.91 17.78 3.56
N LEU A 83 9.70 17.23 3.45
CA LEU A 83 8.46 18.00 3.32
C LEU A 83 7.89 18.46 4.67
N LYS A 84 8.31 17.84 5.79
CA LYS A 84 7.83 18.16 7.13
C LYS A 84 7.91 19.66 7.50
N PRO A 85 8.98 20.42 7.16
CA PRO A 85 9.04 21.85 7.46
C PRO A 85 8.09 22.70 6.62
N PHE A 86 7.71 22.23 5.42
CA PHE A 86 6.85 22.92 4.46
C PHE A 86 5.37 22.56 4.62
N ALA A 87 5.07 21.42 5.23
CA ALA A 87 3.71 20.93 5.44
C ALA A 87 2.90 21.91 6.30
N HIS A 88 1.66 22.17 5.87
CA HIS A 88 0.68 23.02 6.56
C HIS A 88 1.10 24.48 6.80
N LYS A 89 2.16 24.96 6.11
CA LYS A 89 2.52 26.38 6.13
C LYS A 89 1.53 27.21 5.32
N ALA A 90 1.34 28.47 5.72
CA ALA A 90 0.44 29.35 4.99
C ALA A 90 1.08 29.70 3.64
N PHE A 91 0.27 29.87 2.59
CA PHE A 91 0.78 30.22 1.26
C PHE A 91 1.63 31.51 1.27
N ARG A 92 1.31 32.47 2.15
CA ARG A 92 2.10 33.70 2.35
C ARG A 92 3.54 33.44 2.80
N ASP A 93 3.82 32.29 3.41
CA ASP A 93 5.16 31.91 3.88
C ASP A 93 6.05 31.42 2.70
N PHE A 94 5.51 31.35 1.47
CA PHE A 94 6.20 30.96 0.23
C PHE A 94 6.48 32.15 -0.72
N GLN A 95 6.40 33.39 -0.22
CA GLN A 95 6.72 34.63 -0.95
C GLN A 95 8.15 35.07 -0.68
#